data_AF-A0A7Z0MPL3-F1
#
_entry.id   AF-A0A7Z0MPL3-F1
#
_cell.length_a   1.000
_cell.length_b   1.000
_cell.length_c   1.000
_cell.angle_alpha   90.00
_cell.angle_beta   90.00
_cell.angle_gamma   90.00
#
_symmetry.space_group_name_H-M   'P 1'
#
loop_
_entity.id
_entity.type
_entity.pdbx_description
1 polymer ?
#
loop_
_entity_poly.entity_id
_entity_poly.type
_entity_poly.pdbx_seq_one_letter_code
_entity_poly.pdbx_strand_id
1 'polypeptide(L)' 'MSLTATEEIAEFLQQKFTHAVLLGPDSESEQWVAAIAKKIGFDYSVAEKIRLGDTQVEMTLAGHDFQHKTVVIIEIWI' A
#
# COMPACT_ATOMS: atom_id res chain seq x y z
N MET A 1 -18.80 -14.48 0.54
CA MET A 1 -18.25 -13.63 -0.54
C MET A 1 -17.76 -12.36 0.12
N SER A 2 -16.45 -12.12 0.10
CA SER A 2 -15.90 -10.84 0.54
C SER A 2 -15.91 -9.88 -0.65
N LEU A 3 -16.40 -8.66 -0.46
CA LEU A 3 -16.39 -7.61 -1.48
C LEU A 3 -15.07 -6.85 -1.33
N THR A 4 -14.24 -6.81 -2.36
CA THR A 4 -12.97 -6.08 -2.35
C THR A 4 -12.95 -5.06 -3.49
N ALA A 5 -12.63 -3.81 -3.21
CA ALA A 5 -12.52 -2.73 -4.21
C ALA A 5 -11.16 -2.70 -4.95
N THR A 6 -10.40 -3.80 -4.89
CA THR A 6 -9.04 -3.93 -5.43
C THR A 6 -8.97 -3.57 -6.92
N GLU A 7 -10.00 -3.92 -7.69
CA GLU A 7 -10.02 -3.72 -9.13
C GLU A 7 -10.26 -2.25 -9.51
N GLU A 8 -11.24 -1.64 -8.87
CA GLU A 8 -11.62 -0.25 -9.09
C GLU A 8 -10.50 0.70 -8.63
N ILE A 9 -9.82 0.35 -7.52
CA ILE A 9 -8.65 1.10 -7.05
C ILE A 9 -7.50 0.98 -8.07
N ALA A 10 -7.23 -0.23 -8.58
CA ALA A 10 -6.21 -0.43 -9.59
C ALA A 10 -6.46 0.44 -10.85
N GLU A 11 -7.68 0.41 -11.38
CA GLU A 11 -8.06 1.19 -12.56
C GLU A 11 -7.92 2.70 -12.31
N PHE A 12 -8.39 3.17 -11.15
CA PHE A 12 -8.26 4.58 -10.77
C PHE A 12 -6.79 5.02 -10.71
N LEU A 13 -5.91 4.21 -10.12
CA LEU A 13 -4.49 4.52 -10.00
C LEU A 13 -3.78 4.54 -11.36
N GLN A 14 -4.11 3.62 -12.25
CA GLN A 14 -3.54 3.56 -13.60
C GLN A 14 -3.94 4.78 -14.45
N GLN A 15 -5.13 5.35 -14.23
CA GLN A 15 -5.56 6.58 -14.91
C GLN A 15 -4.89 7.85 -14.35
N LYS A 16 -4.51 7.83 -13.07
CA LYS A 16 -3.96 8.99 -12.35
C LYS A 16 -2.45 9.09 -12.44
N PHE A 17 -1.75 7.97 -12.50
CA PHE A 17 -0.30 7.91 -12.37
C PHE A 17 0.32 7.07 -13.48
N THR A 18 1.47 7.51 -13.99
CA THR A 18 2.30 6.70 -14.88
C THR A 18 3.07 5.62 -14.11
N HIS A 19 3.48 5.94 -12.88
CA HIS A 19 4.14 5.01 -11.96
C HIS A 19 4.00 5.54 -10.52
N ALA A 20 3.82 4.64 -9.55
CA ALA A 20 3.84 4.94 -8.12
C ALA A 20 4.31 3.72 -7.33
N VAL A 21 4.77 3.96 -6.09
CA VAL A 21 4.98 2.90 -5.10
C VAL A 21 3.74 2.82 -4.21
N LEU A 22 3.08 1.66 -4.20
CA LEU A 22 1.96 1.42 -3.30
C LEU A 22 2.50 0.97 -1.94
N LEU A 23 2.13 1.70 -0.88
CA LEU A 23 2.61 1.44 0.48
C LEU A 23 1.46 0.94 1.36
N GLY A 24 1.59 -0.30 1.83
CA GLY A 24 0.73 -0.83 2.88
C GLY A 24 1.20 -0.38 4.28
N PRO A 25 0.32 0.00 5.21
CA PRO A 25 0.71 0.45 6.55
C PRO A 25 1.23 -0.68 7.45
N ASP A 26 0.87 -1.93 7.19
CA ASP A 26 1.25 -3.10 7.98
C ASP A 26 1.14 -4.39 7.15
N SER A 27 1.66 -5.49 7.71
CA SER A 27 1.63 -6.80 7.06
C SER A 27 0.24 -7.30 6.71
N GLU A 28 -0.82 -6.84 7.38
CA GLU A 28 -2.19 -7.25 7.05
C GLU A 28 -2.54 -6.73 5.66
N SER A 29 -2.21 -5.46 5.37
CA SER A 29 -2.48 -4.84 4.08
C SER A 29 -1.77 -5.47 2.87
N GLU A 30 -0.74 -6.30 3.08
CA GLU A 30 0.16 -6.82 2.03
C GLU A 30 -0.60 -7.50 0.88
N GLN A 31 -1.57 -8.36 1.21
CA GLN A 31 -2.30 -9.13 0.20
C GLN A 31 -2.99 -8.21 -0.82
N TRP A 32 -3.54 -7.09 -0.37
CA TRP A 32 -4.25 -6.17 -1.24
C TRP A 32 -3.31 -5.24 -1.99
N VAL A 33 -2.31 -4.68 -1.31
CA VAL A 33 -1.33 -3.79 -1.97
C VAL A 33 -0.58 -4.53 -3.08
N ALA A 34 -0.16 -5.77 -2.81
CA ALA A 34 0.48 -6.62 -3.81
C ALA A 34 -0.47 -6.96 -4.98
N ALA A 35 -1.74 -7.24 -4.71
CA ALA A 35 -2.73 -7.54 -5.76
C ALA A 35 -2.98 -6.34 -6.68
N ILE A 36 -3.13 -5.13 -6.12
CA ILE A 36 -3.32 -3.89 -6.87
C ILE A 36 -2.07 -3.60 -7.71
N ALA A 37 -0.89 -3.60 -7.07
CA ALA A 37 0.39 -3.32 -7.72
C ALA A 37 0.66 -4.26 -8.89
N LYS A 38 0.45 -5.57 -8.69
CA LYS A 38 0.61 -6.59 -9.73
C LYS A 38 -0.33 -6.37 -10.92
N LYS A 39 -1.56 -5.91 -10.69
CA LYS A 39 -2.54 -5.67 -11.76
C LYS A 39 -2.12 -4.51 -12.67
N ILE A 40 -1.50 -3.47 -12.11
CA ILE A 40 -1.14 -2.25 -12.86
C ILE A 40 0.36 -2.11 -13.17
N GLY A 41 1.19 -3.05 -12.71
CA GLY A 41 2.64 -3.04 -12.92
C GLY A 41 3.39 -1.99 -12.08
N PHE A 42 2.86 -1.65 -10.91
CA PHE A 42 3.49 -0.71 -9.98
C PHE A 42 4.35 -1.44 -8.96
N ASP A 43 5.27 -0.71 -8.32
CA ASP A 43 6.01 -1.23 -7.17
C ASP A 43 5.11 -1.25 -5.93
N TYR A 44 5.38 -2.16 -5.00
CA TYR A 44 4.76 -2.10 -3.68
C TYR A 44 5.76 -2.35 -2.56
N SER A 45 5.43 -1.81 -1.39
CA SER A 45 6.13 -2.02 -0.15
C SER A 45 5.11 -2.07 0.99
N VAL A 46 5.50 -2.67 2.10
CA VAL A 46 4.70 -2.69 3.33
C VAL A 46 5.55 -2.18 4.48
N ALA A 47 4.97 -1.34 5.33
CA ALA A 47 5.60 -0.87 6.55
C ALA A 47 5.44 -1.91 7.66
N GLU A 48 6.39 -1.94 8.59
CA GLU A 48 6.23 -2.64 9.86
C GLU A 48 5.66 -1.66 10.88
N LYS A 49 4.47 -1.97 11.40
CA LYS A 49 3.76 -1.13 12.37
C LYS A 49 3.82 -1.76 13.75
N ILE A 50 4.44 -1.08 14.71
CA ILE A 50 4.54 -1.51 16.10
C ILE A 50 3.74 -0.55 16.97
N ARG A 51 2.75 -1.06 17.70
CA ARG A 51 2.02 -0.28 18.72
C ARG A 51 2.75 -0.40 20.05
N LEU A 52 3.21 0.72 20.59
CA LEU A 52 3.87 0.82 21.89
C LEU A 52 2.91 1.24 23.02
N GLY A 53 1.66 1.55 22.68
CA GLY A 53 0.57 1.91 23.58
C GLY A 53 -0.63 2.43 22.80
N ASP A 54 -1.64 2.95 23.50
CA ASP A 54 -2.87 3.43 22.87
C ASP A 54 -2.66 4.68 21.98
N THR A 55 -1.61 5.44 22.23
CA THR A 55 -1.31 6.71 21.54
C THR A 55 0.03 6.73 20.81
N GLN A 56 0.83 5.66 20.92
CA GLN A 56 2.17 5.61 20.33
C GLN A 56 2.31 4.45 19.35
N VAL A 57 2.63 4.80 18.11
CA VAL A 57 2.87 3.87 17.01
C VAL A 57 4.20 4.21 16.37
N GLU A 58 5.02 3.18 16.15
CA GLU A 58 6.22 3.27 15.33
C GLU A 58 5.96 2.57 14.00
N MET A 59 6.43 3.20 12.91
CA MET A 59 6.31 2.66 11.55
C MET A 59 7.70 2.62 10.93
N THR A 60 8.14 1.42 10.57
CA THR A 60 9.39 1.20 9.84
C THR A 60 9.07 0.93 8.39
N LEU A 61 9.55 1.79 7.48
CA LEU A 61 9.41 1.54 6.05
C LEU A 61 10.44 0.51 5.61
N ALA A 62 10.05 -0.47 4.79
CA ALA A 62 11.00 -1.37 4.16
C ALA A 62 11.99 -0.57 3.29
N GLY A 63 13.17 -1.16 3.01
CA GLY A 63 14.30 -0.53 2.32
C GLY A 63 14.08 -0.18 0.85
N HIS A 64 12.91 0.34 0.50
CA HIS A 64 12.57 0.93 -0.77
C HIS A 64 13.07 2.37 -0.84
N ASP A 65 13.63 2.75 -1.98
CA ASP A 65 13.90 4.16 -2.25
C ASP A 65 12.58 4.87 -2.62
N PHE A 66 12.14 5.74 -1.72
CA PHE A 66 10.95 6.58 -1.89
C PHE A 66 11.29 8.00 -2.38
N GLN A 67 12.58 8.36 -2.48
CA GLN A 67 12.99 9.70 -2.87
C GLN A 67 12.50 10.03 -4.28
N HIS A 68 11.85 11.18 -4.42
CA HIS A 68 11.28 11.66 -5.69
C HIS A 68 10.24 10.73 -6.35
N LYS A 69 9.71 9.74 -5.60
CA LYS A 69 8.64 8.86 -6.10
C LYS A 69 7.28 9.31 -5.58
N THR A 70 6.25 9.12 -6.40
CA THR A 70 4.88 9.18 -5.93
C THR A 70 4.60 7.95 -5.08
N VAL A 71 4.19 8.17 -3.82
CA VAL A 71 3.83 7.11 -2.89
C VAL A 71 2.34 7.20 -2.63
N VAL A 72 1.64 6.08 -2.77
CA VAL A 72 0.21 5.96 -2.48
C VAL A 72 0.04 5.01 -1.31
N ILE A 73 -0.47 5.51 -0.19
CA ILE A 73 -0.77 4.66 0.96
C ILE A 73 -2.12 3.99 0.72
N ILE A 74 -2.15 2.67 0.83
CA ILE A 74 -3.38 1.88 0.70
C ILE A 74 -3.66 1.22 2.04
N GLU A 75 -4.77 1.62 2.64
CA GLU A 75 -5.27 1.07 3.89
C GLU A 75 -6.63 0.42 3.63
N ILE A 76 -6.80 -0.79 4.13
CA ILE A 76 -8.03 -1.57 3.99
C ILE A 76 -8.32 -2.18 5.37
N TRP A 77 -9.42 -1.76 5.98
CA TRP A 77 -10.06 -2.52 7.06
C TRP A 77 -10.88 -3.64 6.44
N ILE A 78 -10.46 -4.89 6.65
CA ILE A 78 -11.33 -6.06 6.44
C ILE A 78 -11.57 -6.79 7.75
#